data_AF-A0AAU5Q174-F1
#
_entry.id   AF-A0AAU5Q174-F1
#
_cell.length_a   1.000
_cell.length_b   1.000
_cell.length_c   1.000
_cell.angle_alpha   90.00
_cell.angle_beta   90.00
_cell.angle_gamma   90.00
#
_symmetry.space_group_name_H-M   'P 1'
#
loop_
_entity.id
_entity.type
_entity.pdbx_description
1 polymer ?
#
loop_
_entity_poly.entity_id
_entity_poly.type
_entity_poly.pdbx_seq_one_letter_code
_entity_poly.pdbx_strand_id
1 'polypeptide(L)'
;MQTFLPFENFTDSAAVLDPKRLGKQRVEALQVFRGLTVPDYGWRRHPAVRMWVGYEEALVRYGLDVCGVWTDEGRADTCSVTLMNDYRAWRPSASVREQSGLTAAGELPPWLGESAFHRSHQSALLRKDPAFYRTQFPGVPDDLPYVWPASDRKGDQAE
;
A
#
# COMPACT_ATOMS: atom_id res chain seq x y z
N MET A 1 1.24 -8.43 7.76
CA MET A 1 1.59 -7.06 7.38
C MET A 1 1.90 -7.07 5.90
N GLN A 2 1.07 -6.39 5.12
CA GLN A 2 1.20 -6.24 3.67
C GLN A 2 0.38 -5.04 3.18
N THR A 3 0.60 -4.62 1.94
CA THR A 3 -0.36 -3.79 1.20
C THR A 3 -1.29 -4.66 0.35
N PHE A 4 -2.53 -4.23 0.13
CA PHE A 4 -3.44 -4.80 -0.87
C PHE A 4 -3.65 -3.81 -2.01
N LEU A 5 -3.14 -4.16 -3.19
CA LEU A 5 -3.23 -3.39 -4.42
C LEU A 5 -3.81 -4.26 -5.55
N PRO A 6 -5.09 -4.65 -5.48
CA PRO A 6 -5.73 -5.41 -6.55
C PRO A 6 -5.85 -4.60 -7.86
N PHE A 7 -5.67 -3.27 -7.82
CA PHE A 7 -5.67 -2.37 -8.97
C PHE A 7 -4.52 -1.38 -8.90
N GLU A 8 -4.20 -0.73 -10.01
CA GLU A 8 -3.13 0.27 -10.10
C GLU A 8 -3.46 1.54 -9.31
N ASN A 9 -4.70 2.00 -9.40
CA ASN A 9 -5.18 3.14 -8.64
C ASN A 9 -5.35 2.77 -7.16
N PHE A 10 -4.83 3.61 -6.27
CA PHE A 10 -4.85 3.36 -4.82
C PHE A 10 -6.26 3.43 -4.24
N THR A 11 -7.08 4.39 -4.68
CA THR A 11 -8.47 4.52 -4.25
C THR A 11 -9.31 3.36 -4.74
N ASP A 12 -9.16 2.92 -6.00
CA ASP A 12 -9.87 1.73 -6.51
C ASP A 12 -9.47 0.47 -5.74
N SER A 13 -8.17 0.34 -5.45
CA SER A 13 -7.64 -0.73 -4.61
C SER A 13 -8.22 -0.74 -3.20
N ALA A 14 -8.46 0.42 -2.61
CA ALA A 14 -9.08 0.54 -1.29
C ALA A 14 -10.58 0.27 -1.34
N ALA A 15 -11.29 0.84 -2.32
CA ALA A 15 -12.75 0.76 -2.47
C ALA A 15 -13.25 -0.67 -2.69
N VAL A 16 -12.43 -1.55 -3.27
CA VAL A 16 -12.80 -2.96 -3.48
C VAL A 16 -12.62 -3.84 -2.24
N LEU A 17 -11.97 -3.34 -1.17
CA LEU A 17 -11.71 -4.15 0.02
C LEU A 17 -12.95 -4.27 0.89
N ASP A 18 -13.20 -5.47 1.42
CA ASP A 18 -14.17 -5.61 2.50
C ASP A 18 -13.75 -4.80 3.75
N PRO A 19 -14.70 -4.41 4.61
CA PRO A 19 -14.44 -3.50 5.73
C PRO A 19 -13.32 -3.96 6.66
N LYS A 20 -13.13 -5.29 6.83
CA LYS A 20 -12.08 -5.83 7.69
C LYS A 20 -10.70 -5.60 7.07
N ARG A 21 -10.51 -5.87 5.78
CA ARG A 21 -9.21 -5.61 5.13
C ARG A 21 -8.98 -4.12 4.92
N LEU A 22 -9.98 -3.34 4.55
CA LEU A 22 -9.87 -1.88 4.44
C LEU A 22 -9.38 -1.26 5.77
N GLY A 23 -10.04 -1.61 6.88
CA GLY A 23 -9.64 -1.15 8.21
C GLY A 23 -8.22 -1.58 8.59
N LYS A 24 -7.80 -2.79 8.18
CA LYS A 24 -6.45 -3.31 8.43
C LYS A 24 -5.39 -2.59 7.60
N GLN A 25 -5.68 -2.23 6.35
CA GLN A 25 -4.72 -1.56 5.46
C GLN A 25 -4.26 -0.21 5.98
N ARG A 26 -5.10 0.54 6.70
CA ARG A 26 -4.70 1.78 7.40
C ARG A 26 -3.52 1.56 8.35
N VAL A 27 -3.60 0.51 9.16
CA VAL A 27 -2.56 0.15 10.14
C VAL A 27 -1.36 -0.49 9.46
N GLU A 28 -1.57 -1.32 8.43
CA GLU A 28 -0.47 -1.99 7.74
C GLU A 28 0.37 -1.00 6.92
N ALA A 29 -0.23 0.02 6.29
CA ALA A 29 0.52 1.09 5.61
C ALA A 29 1.50 1.81 6.57
N LEU A 30 1.06 2.14 7.78
CA LEU A 30 1.92 2.67 8.85
C LEU A 30 3.07 1.72 9.23
N GLN A 31 2.77 0.43 9.35
CA GLN A 31 3.77 -0.58 9.71
C GLN A 31 4.79 -0.78 8.59
N VAL A 32 4.36 -0.74 7.32
CA VAL A 32 5.26 -0.77 6.16
C VAL A 32 6.16 0.47 6.18
N PHE A 33 5.58 1.66 6.38
CA PHE A 33 6.33 2.92 6.38
C PHE A 33 7.41 2.92 7.48
N ARG A 34 7.06 2.53 8.71
CA ARG A 34 8.04 2.37 9.80
C ARG A 34 9.07 1.29 9.51
N GLY A 35 8.67 0.24 8.79
CA GLY A 35 9.59 -0.78 8.27
C GLY A 35 10.58 -0.24 7.25
N LEU A 36 10.32 0.90 6.61
CA LEU A 36 11.30 1.59 5.75
C LEU A 36 12.16 2.54 6.59
N THR A 37 11.52 3.36 7.43
CA THR A 37 12.13 4.58 7.97
C THR A 37 12.67 4.48 9.39
N VAL A 38 12.17 3.57 10.23
CA VAL A 38 12.59 3.44 11.63
C VAL A 38 13.68 2.38 11.77
N PRO A 39 14.88 2.72 12.30
CA PRO A 39 15.92 1.74 12.61
C PRO A 39 15.38 0.62 13.51
N ASP A 40 15.86 -0.60 13.29
CA ASP A 40 15.52 -1.81 14.08
C ASP A 40 14.03 -2.19 14.15
N TYR A 41 13.16 -1.58 13.33
CA TYR A 41 11.76 -2.00 13.23
C TYR A 41 11.65 -3.46 12.75
N GLY A 42 10.84 -4.28 13.44
CA GLY A 42 10.86 -5.74 13.27
C GLY A 42 10.50 -6.25 11.87
N TRP A 43 9.90 -5.42 11.02
CA TRP A 43 9.45 -5.81 9.68
C TRP A 43 10.36 -5.34 8.54
N ARG A 44 11.50 -4.70 8.80
CA ARG A 44 12.41 -4.13 7.78
C ARG A 44 12.81 -5.09 6.66
N ARG A 45 12.90 -6.39 6.95
CA ARG A 45 13.31 -7.43 5.98
C ARG A 45 12.14 -8.08 5.24
N HIS A 46 10.90 -7.73 5.56
CA HIS A 46 9.72 -8.35 4.97
C HIS A 46 9.57 -7.95 3.48
N PRO A 47 9.24 -8.88 2.57
CA PRO A 47 9.11 -8.56 1.14
C PRO A 47 8.11 -7.44 0.84
N ALA A 48 6.96 -7.43 1.52
CA ALA A 48 5.96 -6.36 1.40
C ALA A 48 6.45 -4.98 1.89
N VAL A 49 7.56 -4.91 2.64
CA VAL A 49 8.24 -3.65 2.96
C VAL A 49 9.23 -3.29 1.87
N ARG A 50 10.06 -4.26 1.49
CA ARG A 50 11.17 -4.05 0.55
C ARG A 50 10.73 -3.60 -0.84
N MET A 51 9.53 -3.98 -1.29
CA MET A 51 8.97 -3.53 -2.57
C MET A 51 8.75 -2.01 -2.65
N TRP A 52 8.64 -1.32 -1.51
CA TRP A 52 8.37 0.12 -1.41
C TRP A 52 9.62 0.97 -1.15
N VAL A 53 10.80 0.36 -1.06
CA VAL A 53 12.06 1.06 -0.79
C VAL A 53 12.29 2.17 -1.82
N GLY A 54 12.56 3.40 -1.39
CA GLY A 54 12.74 4.56 -2.28
C GLY A 54 11.44 5.12 -2.87
N TYR A 55 10.29 4.58 -2.47
CA TYR A 55 8.94 5.01 -2.85
C TYR A 55 8.10 5.34 -1.61
N GLU A 56 8.74 5.86 -0.57
CA GLU A 56 8.12 6.16 0.73
C GLU A 56 6.93 7.13 0.60
N GLU A 57 7.04 8.15 -0.26
CA GLU A 57 5.93 9.09 -0.52
C GLU A 57 4.74 8.38 -1.17
N ALA A 58 4.98 7.49 -2.14
CA ALA A 58 3.90 6.73 -2.78
C ALA A 58 3.20 5.78 -1.80
N LEU A 59 3.95 5.15 -0.90
CA LEU A 59 3.37 4.36 0.19
C LEU A 59 2.53 5.21 1.14
N VAL A 60 2.98 6.42 1.45
CA VAL A 60 2.21 7.36 2.29
C VAL A 60 0.93 7.77 1.57
N ARG A 61 0.99 8.14 0.28
CA ARG A 61 -0.19 8.43 -0.53
C ARG A 61 -1.17 7.26 -0.54
N TYR A 62 -0.70 6.03 -0.77
CA TYR A 62 -1.52 4.83 -0.66
C TYR A 62 -2.24 4.75 0.70
N GLY A 63 -1.50 4.94 1.81
CA GLY A 63 -2.08 4.92 3.14
C GLY A 63 -3.13 6.02 3.36
N LEU A 64 -2.93 7.21 2.79
CA LEU A 64 -3.89 8.31 2.84
C LEU A 64 -5.15 8.01 2.02
N ASP A 65 -5.04 7.39 0.84
CA ASP A 65 -6.19 6.99 0.02
C ASP A 65 -7.05 5.94 0.75
N VAL A 66 -6.39 4.94 1.35
CA VAL A 66 -7.06 3.94 2.18
C VAL A 66 -7.79 4.58 3.37
N CYS A 67 -7.17 5.57 4.01
CA CYS A 67 -7.82 6.30 5.11
C CYS A 67 -9.01 7.14 4.61
N GLY A 68 -8.89 7.79 3.44
CA GLY A 68 -9.96 8.54 2.81
C GLY A 68 -11.20 7.68 2.55
N VAL A 69 -11.03 6.54 1.87
CA VAL A 69 -12.12 5.59 1.61
C VAL A 69 -12.75 5.09 2.93
N TRP A 70 -11.94 4.82 3.94
CA TRP A 70 -12.44 4.42 5.26
C TRP A 70 -13.30 5.50 5.94
N THR A 71 -12.88 6.77 5.86
CA THR A 71 -13.62 7.89 6.47
C THR A 71 -14.86 8.27 5.68
N ASP A 72 -14.86 8.10 4.35
CA ASP A 72 -16.01 8.35 3.49
C ASP A 72 -17.17 7.39 3.81
N GLU A 73 -16.88 6.21 4.36
CA GLU A 73 -17.88 5.28 4.91
C GLU A 73 -18.36 5.66 6.33
N GLY A 74 -18.02 6.85 6.83
CA GLY A 74 -18.48 7.40 8.11
C GLY A 74 -17.74 6.86 9.34
N ARG A 75 -16.56 6.27 9.17
CA ARG A 75 -15.78 5.66 10.26
C ARG A 75 -14.64 6.57 10.70
N ALA A 76 -14.39 6.63 12.01
CA ALA A 76 -13.28 7.43 12.54
C ALA A 76 -11.90 6.86 12.14
N ASP A 77 -10.96 7.76 11.86
CA ASP A 77 -9.56 7.42 11.56
C ASP A 77 -8.57 8.26 12.37
N THR A 78 -7.45 7.63 12.73
CA THR A 78 -6.27 8.28 13.33
C THR A 78 -4.98 7.88 12.62
N CYS A 79 -5.05 6.96 11.65
CA CYS A 79 -3.87 6.43 10.97
C CYS A 79 -3.31 7.46 9.99
N SER A 80 -4.16 8.20 9.27
CA SER A 80 -3.76 9.27 8.36
C SER A 80 -2.90 10.34 9.05
N VAL A 81 -3.35 10.84 10.20
CA VAL A 81 -2.61 11.83 11.01
C VAL A 81 -1.27 11.27 11.47
N THR A 82 -1.27 10.03 11.97
CA THR A 82 -0.03 9.37 12.41
C THR A 82 0.95 9.20 11.25
N LEU A 83 0.46 8.81 10.07
CA LEU A 83 1.27 8.56 8.89
C LEU A 83 1.91 9.85 8.37
N MET A 84 1.14 10.95 8.35
CA MET A 84 1.65 12.27 8.00
C MET A 84 2.67 12.80 9.00
N ASN A 85 2.46 12.57 10.30
CA ASN A 85 3.42 12.97 11.33
C ASN A 85 4.74 12.21 11.19
N ASP A 86 4.67 10.88 11.03
CA ASP A 86 5.86 10.05 10.81
C ASP A 86 6.57 10.42 9.50
N TYR A 87 5.82 10.72 8.43
CA TYR A 87 6.40 11.18 7.15
C TYR A 87 7.09 12.53 7.29
N ARG A 88 6.49 13.51 7.97
CA ARG A 88 7.11 14.81 8.23
C ARG A 88 8.33 14.71 9.15
N ALA A 89 8.33 13.79 10.10
CA ALA A 89 9.52 13.53 10.91
C ALA A 89 10.69 12.99 10.06
N TRP A 90 10.38 12.16 9.05
CA TRP A 90 11.38 11.60 8.12
C TRP A 90 11.80 12.56 6.99
N ARG A 91 10.88 13.40 6.49
CA ARG A 91 11.09 14.42 5.47
C ARG A 91 10.38 15.73 5.85
N PRO A 92 10.99 16.58 6.69
CA PRO A 92 10.35 17.78 7.25
C PRO A 92 9.82 18.79 6.22
N SER A 93 10.38 18.81 5.01
CA SER A 93 10.03 19.77 3.96
C SER A 93 9.20 19.17 2.82
N ALA A 94 8.85 17.88 2.89
CA ALA A 94 8.10 17.22 1.83
C ALA A 94 6.59 17.34 2.04
N SER A 95 5.88 17.49 0.92
CA SER A 95 4.43 17.30 0.84
C SER A 95 4.15 15.97 0.15
N VAL A 96 3.00 15.36 0.46
CA VAL A 96 2.60 14.11 -0.20
C VAL A 96 1.74 14.48 -1.41
N ARG A 97 2.21 14.14 -2.60
CA ARG A 97 1.48 14.38 -3.85
C ARG A 97 0.35 13.38 -4.04
N GLU A 98 -0.64 13.80 -4.82
CA GLU A 98 -1.64 12.88 -5.37
C GLU A 98 -0.99 11.85 -6.31
N GLN A 99 -1.63 10.68 -6.47
CA GLN A 99 -1.08 9.59 -7.28
C GLN A 99 -0.77 10.03 -8.73
N SER A 100 -1.61 10.88 -9.33
CA SER A 100 -1.36 11.44 -10.67
C SER A 100 -0.10 12.31 -10.72
N GLY A 101 0.16 13.10 -9.67
CA GLY A 101 1.38 13.90 -9.54
C GLY A 101 2.63 13.05 -9.35
N LEU A 102 2.52 11.95 -8.60
CA LEU A 102 3.60 10.96 -8.47
C LEU A 102 3.88 10.26 -9.81
N THR A 103 2.82 9.89 -10.55
CA THR A 103 2.93 9.29 -11.88
C THR A 103 3.68 10.21 -12.83
N ALA A 104 3.26 11.48 -12.91
CA ALA A 104 3.88 12.48 -13.78
C ALA A 104 5.37 12.73 -13.46
N ALA A 105 5.76 12.52 -12.20
CA ALA A 105 7.14 12.68 -11.75
C ALA A 105 7.98 11.39 -11.85
N GLY A 106 7.41 10.25 -12.24
CA GLY A 106 8.11 8.96 -12.22
C GLY A 106 8.39 8.45 -10.80
N GLU A 107 7.57 8.84 -9.84
CA GLU A 107 7.71 8.58 -8.41
C GLU A 107 6.79 7.45 -7.90
N LEU A 108 6.29 6.63 -8.84
CA LEU A 108 5.59 5.39 -8.53
C LEU A 108 6.49 4.19 -8.84
N PRO A 109 6.40 3.10 -8.06
CA PRO A 109 7.14 1.89 -8.35
C PRO A 109 6.80 1.31 -9.73
N PRO A 110 7.78 0.80 -10.49
CA PRO A 110 7.54 0.27 -11.84
C PRO A 110 6.65 -0.98 -11.86
N TRP A 111 6.52 -1.66 -10.72
CA TRP A 111 5.64 -2.81 -10.57
C TRP A 111 4.17 -2.42 -10.39
N LEU A 112 3.87 -1.14 -10.14
CA LEU A 112 2.50 -0.66 -10.07
C LEU A 112 1.96 -0.52 -11.50
N GLY A 113 0.92 -1.28 -11.82
CA GLY A 113 0.41 -1.49 -13.18
C GLY A 113 0.73 -2.89 -13.73
N GLU A 114 1.67 -3.62 -13.11
CA GLU A 114 2.03 -4.97 -13.56
C GLU A 114 0.92 -5.98 -13.28
N SER A 115 0.41 -6.61 -14.33
CA SER A 115 -0.76 -7.50 -14.25
C SER A 115 -0.54 -8.69 -13.30
N ALA A 116 0.67 -9.27 -13.28
CA ALA A 116 1.00 -10.39 -12.40
C ALA A 116 0.96 -10.00 -10.92
N PHE A 117 1.41 -8.78 -10.59
CA PHE A 117 1.37 -8.23 -9.25
C PHE A 117 -0.09 -8.08 -8.78
N HIS A 118 -0.90 -7.33 -9.54
CA HIS A 118 -2.30 -7.08 -9.21
C HIS A 118 -3.12 -8.37 -9.10
N ARG A 119 -2.98 -9.30 -10.06
CA ARG A 119 -3.68 -10.60 -10.02
C ARG A 119 -3.30 -11.45 -8.82
N SER A 120 -2.05 -11.42 -8.36
CA SER A 120 -1.66 -12.15 -7.15
C SER A 120 -2.32 -11.59 -5.89
N HIS A 121 -2.54 -10.27 -5.82
CA HIS A 121 -3.25 -9.63 -4.71
C HIS A 121 -4.76 -9.93 -4.76
N GLN A 122 -5.37 -9.89 -5.96
CA GLN A 122 -6.76 -10.31 -6.18
C GLN A 122 -6.98 -11.78 -5.76
N SER A 123 -6.09 -12.68 -6.19
CA SER A 123 -6.10 -14.10 -5.81
C SER A 123 -5.99 -14.30 -4.30
N ALA A 124 -5.14 -13.51 -3.65
CA ALA A 124 -5.01 -13.58 -2.20
C ALA A 124 -6.23 -13.06 -1.45
N LEU A 125 -6.88 -12.00 -1.94
CA LEU A 125 -8.15 -11.51 -1.39
C LEU A 125 -9.25 -12.56 -1.55
N LEU A 126 -9.35 -13.23 -2.71
CA LEU A 126 -10.25 -14.37 -2.92
C LEU A 126 -10.05 -15.47 -1.89
N ARG A 127 -8.81 -15.87 -1.58
CA ARG A 127 -8.55 -16.85 -0.51
C ARG A 127 -9.01 -16.38 0.86
N LYS A 128 -8.97 -15.07 1.10
CA LYS A 128 -9.33 -14.49 2.38
C LYS A 128 -10.84 -14.44 2.56
N ASP A 129 -11.60 -14.16 1.50
CA ASP A 129 -13.07 -14.13 1.52
C ASP A 129 -13.66 -14.44 0.14
N PRO A 130 -13.82 -15.73 -0.22
CA PRO A 130 -14.29 -16.10 -1.55
C PRO A 130 -15.68 -15.57 -1.88
N ALA A 131 -16.56 -15.44 -0.89
CA ALA A 131 -17.93 -14.98 -1.08
C ALA A 131 -17.97 -13.48 -1.40
N PHE A 132 -17.16 -12.69 -0.71
CA PHE A 132 -17.04 -11.27 -0.99
C PHE A 132 -16.41 -11.04 -2.38
N TYR A 133 -15.21 -11.57 -2.63
CA TYR A 133 -14.37 -11.16 -3.77
C TYR A 133 -14.71 -11.79 -5.13
N ARG A 134 -15.47 -12.88 -5.18
CA ARG A 134 -15.70 -13.62 -6.44
C ARG A 134 -16.38 -12.80 -7.54
N THR A 135 -17.25 -11.87 -7.17
CA THR A 135 -17.91 -11.00 -8.16
C THR A 135 -17.07 -9.79 -8.55
N GLN A 136 -16.13 -9.36 -7.71
CA GLN A 136 -15.21 -8.26 -8.03
C GLN A 136 -14.03 -8.70 -8.91
N PHE A 137 -13.58 -9.95 -8.78
CA PHE A 137 -12.43 -10.49 -9.51
C PHE A 137 -12.80 -11.70 -10.40
N PRO A 138 -13.68 -11.51 -11.40
CA PRO A 138 -14.10 -12.60 -12.27
C PRO A 138 -12.91 -13.21 -13.03
N GLY A 139 -12.80 -14.53 -13.01
CA GLY A 139 -11.76 -15.27 -13.74
C GLY A 139 -10.37 -15.23 -13.10
N VAL A 140 -10.23 -14.68 -11.90
CA VAL A 140 -8.99 -14.78 -11.12
C VAL A 140 -9.00 -16.09 -10.32
N PRO A 141 -7.99 -16.96 -10.48
CA PRO A 141 -7.88 -18.16 -9.67
C PRO A 141 -7.45 -17.80 -8.24
N ASP A 142 -7.87 -18.58 -7.24
CA ASP A 142 -7.64 -18.33 -5.83
C ASP A 142 -6.37 -19.04 -5.29
N ASP A 143 -5.50 -19.55 -6.15
CA ASP A 143 -4.30 -20.31 -5.77
C ASP A 143 -2.97 -19.66 -6.21
N LEU A 144 -3.01 -18.45 -6.79
CA LEU A 144 -1.78 -17.79 -7.24
C LEU A 144 -0.86 -17.44 -6.06
N PRO A 145 0.45 -17.69 -6.19
CA PRO A 145 1.43 -17.24 -5.20
C PRO A 145 1.47 -15.71 -5.17
N TYR A 146 1.74 -15.14 -3.99
CA TYR A 146 1.99 -13.70 -3.88
C TYR A 146 3.20 -13.30 -4.70
N VAL A 147 3.08 -12.21 -5.45
CA VAL A 147 4.20 -11.56 -6.12
C VAL A 147 4.67 -10.41 -5.23
N TRP A 148 5.93 -10.46 -4.80
CA TRP A 148 6.60 -9.38 -4.07
C TRP A 148 7.78 -8.86 -4.89
N PRO A 149 7.58 -7.80 -5.69
CA PRO A 149 8.65 -7.23 -6.50
C PRO A 149 9.78 -6.68 -5.63
N ALA A 150 11.01 -6.72 -6.15
CA ALA A 150 12.07 -5.90 -5.58
C ALA A 150 11.87 -4.44 -6.03
N SER A 151 12.18 -3.48 -5.15
CA SER A 151 12.32 -2.10 -5.59
C SER A 151 13.55 -1.98 -6.50
N ASP A 152 13.42 -1.15 -7.54
CA ASP A 152 14.51 -0.73 -8.42
C ASP A 152 15.34 0.43 -7.84
N ARG A 153 14.87 1.05 -6.75
CA ARG A 153 15.56 2.13 -6.05
C ARG A 153 16.39 1.61 -4.88
N LYS A 154 17.48 2.32 -4.59
CA LYS A 154 18.20 2.18 -3.32
C LYS A 154 17.48 3.05 -2.30
N GLY A 155 17.20 2.50 -1.13
CA GLY A 155 16.60 3.29 -0.05
C GLY A 155 17.57 4.39 0.40
N ASP A 156 17.02 5.49 0.88
CA ASP A 156 17.80 6.53 1.55
C ASP A 156 18.33 5.96 2.86
N GLN A 157 19.49 5.30 2.78
CA GLN A 157 20.33 5.06 3.94
C GLN A 157 20.89 6.43 4.30
N ALA A 158 20.30 7.05 5.33
CA ALA A 158 20.97 8.16 5.99
C ALA A 158 22.36 7.66 6.40
N GLU A 159 23.38 8.22 5.76
CA GLU A 159 24.78 8.11 6.16
C GLU A 159 25.00 8.73 7.54
#